data_AF-A0A0L0CRQ9-F1
#
_entry.id   AF-A0A0L0CRQ9-F1
#
_cell.length_a   1.000
_cell.length_b   1.000
_cell.length_c   1.000
_cell.angle_alpha   90.00
_cell.angle_beta   90.00
_cell.angle_gamma   90.00
#
_symmetry.space_group_name_H-M   'P 1'
#
loop_
_entity.id
_entity.type
_entity.pdbx_description
1 polymer ?
#
loop_
_entity_poly.entity_id
_entity_poly.type
_entity_poly.pdbx_seq_one_letter_code
_entity_poly.pdbx_strand_id
1 'polypeptide(L)'
;MPGFGTIGGTALYALNQLKPAVFKAAIEAAIAKSAAEISAAAKAAGNARGMEIVIGALKEKGIAEYCPEIFNSFVSTNRYAEVANISGDIIKKHGEICAIKTFGENSMCTQFDTKLGAGIPGVNDSGPPPKVAIRNALNRLFGEAEKTAEAAEAAKNAKLTADLTAEKTVLLEAEFNSSITSIYAPIIAIVVIVLIMVIIYLILRYRRKKKMKKKLQYIKLLEE
;
A
#
# COMPACT_ATOMS: atom_id res chain seq x y z
N MET A 1 18.50 -16.45 51.32
CA MET A 1 17.81 -15.69 50.24
C MET A 1 18.84 -15.05 49.34
N PRO A 2 19.07 -15.60 48.14
CA PRO A 2 19.47 -14.72 47.04
C PRO A 2 18.85 -15.16 45.70
N GLY A 3 18.11 -14.31 45.00
CA GLY A 3 17.58 -14.70 43.69
C GLY A 3 16.73 -13.70 42.92
N PHE A 4 16.30 -12.58 43.51
CA PHE A 4 15.42 -11.63 42.81
C PHE A 4 16.15 -10.57 41.96
N GLY A 5 17.49 -10.51 41.98
CA GLY A 5 18.27 -9.53 41.21
C GLY A 5 18.65 -9.95 39.78
N THR A 6 18.70 -11.25 39.48
CA THR A 6 19.17 -11.79 38.18
C THR A 6 18.05 -12.25 37.27
N ILE A 7 16.86 -12.55 37.81
CA ILE A 7 15.70 -13.01 37.03
C ILE A 7 15.10 -11.87 36.20
N GLY A 8 15.18 -10.62 36.67
CA GLY A 8 14.65 -9.48 35.94
C GLY A 8 15.37 -9.22 34.61
N GLY A 9 16.70 -9.33 34.58
CA GLY A 9 17.49 -9.06 33.36
C GLY A 9 17.37 -10.16 32.30
N THR A 10 17.35 -11.44 32.72
CA THR A 10 17.24 -12.57 31.79
C THR A 10 15.81 -12.73 31.26
N ALA A 11 14.78 -12.46 32.06
CA ALA A 11 13.40 -12.45 31.61
C ALA A 11 13.11 -11.27 30.66
N LEU A 12 13.62 -10.05 30.95
CA LEU A 12 13.50 -8.92 30.01
C LEU A 12 14.23 -9.20 28.69
N TYR A 13 15.41 -9.82 28.73
CA TYR A 13 16.15 -10.17 27.51
C TYR A 13 15.38 -11.19 26.65
N ALA A 14 14.78 -12.20 27.27
CA ALA A 14 13.93 -13.17 26.57
C ALA A 14 12.65 -12.54 25.99
N LEU A 15 12.01 -11.62 26.71
CA LEU A 15 10.85 -10.87 26.22
C LEU A 15 11.20 -9.94 25.05
N ASN A 16 12.38 -9.30 25.11
CA ASN A 16 12.86 -8.45 24.01
C ASN A 16 13.14 -9.26 22.73
N GLN A 17 13.59 -10.52 22.86
CA GLN A 17 13.76 -11.45 21.74
C GLN A 17 12.41 -11.92 21.17
N LEU A 18 11.36 -12.03 21.99
CA LEU A 18 10.01 -12.41 21.58
C LEU A 18 9.25 -11.27 20.91
N LYS A 19 9.54 -10.00 21.24
CA LYS A 19 8.90 -8.81 20.67
C LYS A 19 8.78 -8.83 19.13
N PRO A 20 9.85 -9.05 18.34
CA PRO A 20 9.73 -9.10 16.88
C PRO A 20 8.86 -10.26 16.39
N ALA A 21 8.90 -11.42 17.05
CA ALA A 21 8.08 -12.57 16.67
C ALA A 21 6.59 -12.33 16.93
N VAL A 22 6.25 -11.70 18.07
CA VAL A 22 4.88 -11.33 18.42
C VAL A 22 4.34 -10.25 17.47
N PHE A 23 5.16 -9.26 17.11
CA PHE A 23 4.77 -8.21 16.17
C PHE A 23 4.50 -8.78 14.79
N LYS A 24 5.39 -9.66 14.31
CA LYS A 24 5.22 -10.36 13.05
C LYS A 24 3.91 -11.16 13.02
N ALA A 25 3.65 -11.96 14.05
CA ALA A 25 2.42 -12.75 14.14
C ALA A 25 1.14 -11.89 14.18
N ALA A 26 1.17 -10.77 14.91
CA ALA A 26 0.04 -9.84 14.98
C ALA A 26 -0.24 -9.15 13.64
N ILE A 27 0.81 -8.73 12.93
CA ILE A 27 0.71 -8.11 11.60
C ILE A 27 0.19 -9.11 10.57
N GLU A 28 0.70 -10.35 10.57
CA GLU A 28 0.22 -11.42 9.68
C GLU A 28 -1.28 -11.71 9.90
N ALA A 29 -1.72 -11.77 11.17
CA ALA A 29 -3.14 -11.95 11.50
C ALA A 29 -4.01 -10.76 11.05
N ALA A 30 -3.49 -9.53 11.13
CA ALA A 30 -4.19 -8.34 10.64
C ALA A 30 -4.34 -8.35 9.11
N ILE A 31 -3.27 -8.67 8.38
CA ILE A 31 -3.28 -8.79 6.92
C ILE A 31 -4.27 -9.88 6.48
N ALA A 32 -4.28 -11.03 7.16
CA ALA A 32 -5.19 -12.12 6.86
C ALA A 32 -6.66 -11.70 7.01
N LYS A 33 -7.01 -10.89 8.01
CA LYS A 33 -8.35 -10.34 8.20
C LYS A 33 -8.73 -9.33 7.11
N SER A 34 -7.79 -8.49 6.69
CA SER A 34 -8.03 -7.49 5.63
C SER A 34 -7.80 -8.04 4.21
N ALA A 35 -7.41 -9.30 4.04
CA ALA A 35 -7.01 -9.87 2.75
C ALA A 35 -8.11 -9.76 1.69
N ALA A 36 -9.37 -10.00 2.07
CA ALA A 36 -10.51 -9.86 1.17
C ALA A 36 -10.67 -8.41 0.67
N GLU A 37 -10.60 -7.43 1.58
CA GLU A 37 -10.73 -6.01 1.26
C GLU A 37 -9.56 -5.49 0.41
N ILE A 38 -8.34 -5.91 0.76
CA ILE A 38 -7.12 -5.59 -0.01
C ILE A 38 -7.27 -6.13 -1.44
N SER A 39 -7.66 -7.41 -1.59
CA SER A 39 -7.84 -8.02 -2.90
C SER A 39 -8.95 -7.35 -3.72
N ALA A 40 -10.06 -6.95 -3.08
CA ALA A 40 -11.16 -6.27 -3.74
C ALA A 40 -10.74 -4.87 -4.22
N ALA A 41 -10.05 -4.11 -3.38
CA ALA A 41 -9.54 -2.78 -3.72
C ALA A 41 -8.45 -2.83 -4.80
N ALA A 42 -7.63 -3.88 -4.81
CA ALA A 42 -6.61 -4.12 -5.81
C ALA A 42 -7.21 -4.51 -7.16
N LYS A 43 -8.15 -5.47 -7.20
CA LYS A 43 -8.90 -5.83 -8.42
C LYS A 43 -9.65 -4.64 -9.00
N ALA A 44 -10.28 -3.82 -8.16
CA ALA A 44 -10.96 -2.62 -8.62
C ALA A 44 -10.00 -1.63 -9.30
N ALA A 45 -8.78 -1.46 -8.79
CA ALA A 45 -7.78 -0.60 -9.43
C ALA A 45 -7.16 -1.22 -10.68
N GLY A 46 -6.93 -2.54 -10.67
CA GLY A 46 -6.50 -3.28 -11.85
C GLY A 46 -7.50 -3.09 -12.99
N ASN A 47 -8.78 -3.32 -12.72
CA ASN A 47 -9.86 -3.12 -13.67
C ASN A 47 -9.96 -1.67 -14.16
N ALA A 48 -9.83 -0.68 -13.26
CA ALA A 48 -9.86 0.73 -13.65
C ALA A 48 -8.71 1.10 -14.60
N ARG A 49 -7.49 0.60 -14.33
CA ARG A 49 -6.31 0.81 -15.19
C ARG A 49 -6.42 0.08 -16.52
N GLY A 50 -6.84 -1.18 -16.50
CA GLY A 50 -7.09 -1.94 -17.72
C GLY A 50 -8.15 -1.26 -18.60
N MET A 51 -9.23 -0.77 -18.00
CA MET A 51 -10.29 -0.04 -18.70
C MET A 51 -9.79 1.29 -19.29
N GLU A 52 -8.99 2.06 -18.56
CA GLU A 52 -8.39 3.31 -19.04
C GLU A 52 -7.61 3.09 -20.36
N ILE A 53 -6.80 2.03 -20.42
CA ILE A 53 -6.01 1.67 -21.60
C ILE A 53 -6.90 1.24 -22.75
N VAL A 54 -7.87 0.36 -22.50
CA VAL A 54 -8.80 -0.09 -23.54
C VAL A 54 -9.57 1.10 -24.11
N ILE A 55 -10.10 1.99 -23.27
CA ILE A 55 -10.82 3.19 -23.72
C ILE A 55 -9.94 4.08 -24.59
N GLY A 56 -8.69 4.33 -24.19
CA GLY A 56 -7.74 5.12 -24.96
C GLY A 56 -7.48 4.50 -26.34
N ALA A 57 -7.17 3.21 -26.37
CA ALA A 57 -6.88 2.50 -27.60
C ALA A 57 -8.09 2.37 -28.54
N LEU A 58 -9.30 2.17 -28.01
CA LEU A 58 -10.53 2.14 -28.81
C LEU A 58 -10.79 3.49 -29.49
N LYS A 59 -10.49 4.61 -28.81
CA LYS A 59 -10.58 5.95 -29.41
C LYS A 59 -9.56 6.13 -30.53
N GLU A 60 -8.30 5.70 -30.32
CA GLU A 60 -7.26 5.77 -31.34
C GLU A 60 -7.60 4.94 -32.59
N LYS A 61 -8.23 3.78 -32.39
CA LYS A 61 -8.72 2.90 -33.47
C LYS A 61 -9.98 3.43 -34.15
N GLY A 62 -10.50 4.59 -33.75
CA GLY A 62 -11.68 5.22 -34.34
C GLY A 62 -13.03 4.63 -33.92
N ILE A 63 -13.04 3.67 -32.98
CA ILE A 63 -14.28 2.96 -32.59
C ILE A 63 -15.26 3.90 -31.91
N ALA A 64 -14.78 4.90 -31.16
CA ALA A 64 -15.64 5.94 -30.57
C ALA A 64 -16.32 6.83 -31.61
N GLU A 65 -15.75 6.98 -32.80
CA GLU A 65 -16.25 7.85 -33.87
C GLU A 65 -17.18 7.09 -34.81
N TYR A 66 -16.79 5.89 -35.23
CA TYR A 66 -17.55 5.07 -36.18
C TYR A 66 -18.58 4.16 -35.52
N CYS A 67 -18.42 3.83 -34.23
CA CYS A 67 -19.29 2.91 -33.48
C CYS A 67 -19.64 3.47 -32.08
N PRO A 68 -20.25 4.67 -31.98
CA PRO A 68 -20.47 5.35 -30.70
C PRO A 68 -21.39 4.59 -29.75
N GLU A 69 -22.43 3.92 -30.26
CA GLU A 69 -23.35 3.12 -29.42
C GLU A 69 -22.63 1.94 -28.75
N ILE A 70 -21.82 1.22 -29.53
CA ILE A 70 -21.05 0.07 -29.04
C ILE A 70 -20.00 0.55 -28.02
N PHE A 71 -19.29 1.64 -28.35
CA PHE A 71 -18.29 2.23 -27.45
C PHE A 71 -18.91 2.71 -26.14
N ASN A 72 -20.04 3.41 -26.18
CA ASN A 72 -20.70 3.92 -24.98
C ASN A 72 -21.25 2.78 -24.11
N SER A 73 -21.87 1.77 -24.72
CA SER A 73 -22.35 0.57 -24.01
C SER A 73 -21.19 -0.18 -23.34
N PHE A 74 -20.04 -0.26 -24.01
CA PHE A 74 -18.85 -0.87 -23.47
C PHE A 74 -18.30 -0.11 -22.26
N VAL A 75 -18.13 1.20 -22.40
CA VAL A 75 -17.65 2.09 -21.33
C VAL A 75 -18.60 2.06 -20.13
N SER A 76 -19.92 2.07 -20.36
CA SER A 76 -20.91 2.05 -19.27
C SER A 76 -20.93 0.73 -18.50
N THR A 77 -20.59 -0.38 -19.16
CA THR A 77 -20.59 -1.70 -18.52
C THR A 77 -19.41 -1.86 -17.57
N ASN A 78 -18.29 -1.20 -17.83
CA ASN A 78 -17.10 -1.16 -16.97
C ASN A 78 -16.59 -2.57 -16.52
N ARG A 79 -16.87 -3.61 -17.31
CA ARG A 79 -16.45 -4.99 -17.02
C ARG A 79 -15.32 -5.39 -17.96
N TYR A 80 -14.14 -5.51 -17.39
CA TYR A 80 -12.93 -5.95 -18.09
C TYR A 80 -13.03 -7.40 -18.65
N ALA A 81 -13.93 -8.24 -18.14
CA ALA A 81 -14.06 -9.64 -18.53
C ALA A 81 -15.02 -9.93 -19.72
N GLU A 82 -15.93 -9.00 -20.07
CA GLU A 82 -16.93 -9.20 -21.14
C GLU A 82 -16.49 -8.59 -22.49
N VAL A 83 -15.26 -8.10 -22.52
CA VAL A 83 -14.68 -7.28 -23.58
C VAL A 83 -14.52 -8.05 -24.90
N ALA A 84 -14.40 -9.38 -24.87
CA ALA A 84 -14.31 -10.22 -26.06
C ALA A 84 -15.54 -10.12 -26.98
N ASN A 85 -16.72 -9.76 -26.44
CA ASN A 85 -17.98 -9.72 -27.17
C ASN A 85 -18.11 -8.48 -28.09
N ILE A 86 -17.40 -7.38 -27.79
CA ILE A 86 -17.46 -6.15 -28.59
C ILE A 86 -16.92 -6.36 -30.01
N SER A 87 -16.02 -7.34 -30.19
CA SER A 87 -15.39 -7.62 -31.47
C SER A 87 -16.40 -8.02 -32.54
N GLY A 88 -17.42 -8.81 -32.18
CA GLY A 88 -18.49 -9.23 -33.09
C GLY A 88 -19.35 -8.05 -33.54
N ASP A 89 -19.73 -7.19 -32.59
CA ASP A 89 -20.57 -6.02 -32.85
C ASP A 89 -19.84 -4.98 -33.71
N ILE A 90 -18.55 -4.74 -33.44
CA ILE A 90 -17.70 -3.84 -34.25
C ILE A 90 -17.57 -4.38 -35.68
N ILE A 91 -17.35 -5.69 -35.85
CA ILE A 91 -17.26 -6.31 -37.18
C ILE A 91 -18.58 -6.17 -37.95
N LYS A 92 -19.72 -6.30 -37.27
CA LYS A 92 -21.03 -6.12 -37.89
C LYS A 92 -21.24 -4.67 -38.33
N LYS A 93 -20.96 -3.70 -37.45
CA LYS A 93 -21.05 -2.27 -37.79
C LYS A 93 -20.09 -1.85 -38.88
N HIS A 94 -18.87 -2.37 -38.87
CA HIS A 94 -17.91 -2.21 -39.97
C HIS A 94 -18.51 -2.67 -41.31
N GLY A 95 -19.11 -3.87 -41.34
CA GLY A 95 -19.78 -4.39 -42.52
C GLY A 95 -20.95 -3.51 -43.01
N GLU A 96 -21.75 -2.97 -42.09
CA GLU A 96 -22.83 -2.02 -42.41
C GLU A 96 -22.29 -0.73 -43.03
N ILE A 97 -21.26 -0.12 -42.43
CA ILE A 97 -20.61 1.11 -42.92
C ILE A 97 -20.02 0.89 -44.32
N CYS A 98 -19.37 -0.25 -44.53
CA CYS A 98 -18.74 -0.59 -45.81
C CYS A 98 -19.73 -1.02 -46.90
N ALA A 99 -20.97 -1.40 -46.54
CA ALA A 99 -22.02 -1.72 -47.50
C ALA A 99 -22.74 -0.48 -48.06
N ILE A 100 -22.66 0.68 -47.38
CA ILE A 100 -23.27 1.93 -47.84
C ILE A 100 -22.46 2.45 -49.03
N LYS A 101 -22.93 2.25 -50.26
CA LYS A 101 -22.33 2.86 -51.45
C LYS A 101 -22.77 4.32 -51.55
N THR A 102 -21.89 5.26 -51.20
CA THR A 102 -22.10 6.68 -51.52
C THR A 102 -21.53 6.98 -52.92
N PHE A 103 -22.07 8.00 -53.60
CA PHE A 103 -21.70 8.37 -54.97
C PHE A 103 -20.22 8.79 -55.04
N GLY A 104 -19.34 7.86 -55.43
CA GLY A 104 -17.88 8.01 -55.34
C GLY A 104 -17.36 7.34 -54.06
N GLU A 105 -16.31 6.53 -54.19
CA GLU A 105 -15.60 5.73 -53.17
C GLU A 105 -16.10 5.86 -51.71
N ASN A 106 -16.36 4.73 -51.06
CA ASN A 106 -16.76 4.66 -49.64
C ASN A 106 -15.67 5.22 -48.71
N SER A 107 -15.62 6.54 -48.62
CA SER A 107 -14.61 7.30 -47.88
C SER A 107 -14.66 6.99 -46.39
N MET A 108 -15.84 6.71 -45.83
CA MET A 108 -15.97 6.30 -44.42
C MET A 108 -15.44 4.89 -44.16
N CYS A 109 -15.65 3.94 -45.07
CA CYS A 109 -15.13 2.58 -44.93
C CYS A 109 -13.61 2.56 -45.01
N THR A 110 -13.04 3.26 -46.00
CA THR A 110 -11.58 3.35 -46.17
C THR A 110 -10.91 4.14 -45.05
N GLN A 111 -11.53 5.20 -44.53
CA GLN A 111 -11.03 5.92 -43.35
C GLN A 111 -11.10 5.06 -42.09
N PHE A 112 -12.17 4.29 -41.89
CA PHE A 112 -12.27 3.37 -40.76
C PHE A 112 -11.25 2.23 -40.86
N ASP A 113 -11.08 1.64 -42.05
CA ASP A 113 -10.04 0.64 -42.35
C ASP A 113 -8.64 1.19 -42.08
N THR A 114 -8.38 2.44 -42.44
CA THR A 114 -7.10 3.12 -42.18
C THR A 114 -6.85 3.24 -40.67
N LYS A 115 -7.85 3.68 -39.88
CA LYS A 115 -7.72 3.79 -38.41
C LYS A 115 -7.56 2.43 -37.71
N LEU A 116 -8.15 1.38 -38.30
CA LEU A 116 -8.01 0.00 -37.82
C LEU A 116 -6.67 -0.65 -38.24
N GLY A 117 -5.95 -0.06 -39.19
CA GLY A 117 -4.75 -0.65 -39.79
C GLY A 117 -5.06 -1.85 -40.69
N ALA A 118 -6.26 -1.89 -41.28
CA ALA A 118 -6.67 -2.91 -42.22
C ALA A 118 -6.05 -2.70 -43.61
N GLY A 119 -5.91 -3.78 -44.37
CA GLY A 119 -5.49 -3.70 -45.77
C GLY A 119 -6.57 -3.05 -46.63
N ILE A 120 -6.16 -2.07 -47.44
CA ILE A 120 -7.05 -1.32 -48.33
C ILE A 120 -6.61 -1.61 -49.77
N PRO A 121 -7.49 -2.20 -50.62
CA PRO A 121 -7.16 -2.47 -52.01
C PRO A 121 -6.71 -1.21 -52.75
N GLY A 122 -5.50 -1.23 -53.32
CA GLY A 122 -4.92 -0.09 -54.07
C GLY A 122 -4.27 1.02 -53.23
N VAL A 123 -4.29 0.90 -51.89
CA VAL A 123 -3.63 1.86 -50.97
C VAL A 123 -2.66 1.14 -50.02
N ASN A 124 -3.06 -0.01 -49.47
CA ASN A 124 -2.27 -0.85 -48.57
C ASN A 124 -2.65 -2.33 -48.79
N ASP A 125 -2.24 -2.90 -49.93
CA ASP A 125 -2.56 -4.29 -50.32
C ASP A 125 -1.94 -5.37 -49.42
N SER A 126 -0.97 -5.01 -48.58
CA SER A 126 -0.28 -5.93 -47.66
C SER A 126 -0.96 -6.08 -46.29
N GLY A 127 -2.02 -5.32 -46.02
CA GLY A 127 -2.72 -5.38 -44.73
C GLY A 127 -3.71 -6.55 -44.61
N PRO A 128 -3.99 -7.06 -43.40
CA PRO A 128 -4.98 -8.11 -43.19
C PRO A 128 -6.40 -7.61 -43.54
N PRO A 129 -7.33 -8.51 -43.91
CA PRO A 129 -8.72 -8.13 -44.14
C PRO A 129 -9.30 -7.41 -42.92
N PRO A 130 -10.20 -6.42 -43.08
CA PRO A 130 -10.70 -5.60 -41.97
C PRO A 130 -11.22 -6.40 -40.77
N LYS A 131 -11.93 -7.50 -41.01
CA LYS A 131 -12.43 -8.41 -39.96
C LYS A 131 -11.28 -9.03 -39.13
N VAL A 132 -10.18 -9.36 -39.77
CA VAL A 132 -8.99 -9.94 -39.14
C VAL A 132 -8.19 -8.85 -38.42
N ALA A 133 -8.07 -7.66 -39.02
CA ALA A 133 -7.44 -6.49 -38.40
C ALA A 133 -8.12 -6.11 -37.08
N ILE A 134 -9.47 -6.02 -37.08
CA ILE A 134 -10.27 -5.73 -35.89
C ILE A 134 -10.03 -6.79 -34.81
N ARG A 135 -10.12 -8.09 -35.15
CA ARG A 135 -9.90 -9.17 -34.19
C ARG A 135 -8.51 -9.14 -33.58
N ASN A 136 -7.47 -8.99 -34.41
CA ASN A 136 -6.09 -9.00 -33.95
C ASN A 136 -5.77 -7.77 -33.10
N ALA A 137 -6.22 -6.59 -33.51
CA ALA A 137 -6.04 -5.35 -32.76
C ALA A 137 -6.72 -5.44 -31.39
N LEU A 138 -7.99 -5.86 -31.35
CA LEU A 138 -8.74 -5.99 -30.11
C LEU A 138 -8.14 -7.07 -29.19
N ASN A 139 -7.84 -8.27 -29.71
CA ASN A 139 -7.22 -9.33 -28.92
C ASN A 139 -5.88 -8.90 -28.31
N ARG A 140 -5.06 -8.18 -29.08
CA ARG A 140 -3.78 -7.66 -28.58
C ARG A 140 -4.00 -6.61 -27.50
N LEU A 141 -4.91 -5.67 -27.73
CA LEU A 141 -5.25 -4.63 -26.76
C LEU A 141 -5.77 -5.21 -25.46
N PHE A 142 -6.60 -6.26 -25.54
CA PHE A 142 -7.11 -6.93 -24.35
C PHE A 142 -6.01 -7.68 -23.63
N GLY A 143 -5.15 -8.42 -24.33
CA GLY A 143 -4.00 -9.06 -23.69
C GLY A 143 -3.02 -8.07 -23.04
N GLU A 144 -2.82 -6.88 -23.62
CA GLU A 144 -2.01 -5.81 -23.01
C GLU A 144 -2.72 -5.17 -21.80
N ALA A 145 -4.02 -4.95 -21.90
CA ALA A 145 -4.82 -4.43 -20.80
C ALA A 145 -4.93 -5.43 -19.63
N GLU A 146 -4.88 -6.74 -19.89
CA GLU A 146 -4.98 -7.81 -18.88
C GLU A 146 -3.72 -7.79 -18.05
N LYS A 147 -2.57 -7.83 -18.73
CA LYS A 147 -1.26 -7.71 -18.11
C LYS A 147 -1.13 -6.42 -17.31
N THR A 148 -1.69 -5.32 -17.82
CA THR A 148 -1.65 -4.04 -17.10
C THR A 148 -2.58 -4.03 -15.89
N ALA A 149 -3.76 -4.66 -15.98
CA ALA A 149 -4.68 -4.84 -14.87
C ALA A 149 -4.06 -5.71 -13.78
N GLU A 150 -3.45 -6.84 -14.13
CA GLU A 150 -2.72 -7.73 -13.22
C GLU A 150 -1.55 -7.02 -12.55
N ALA A 151 -0.75 -6.26 -13.31
CA ALA A 151 0.37 -5.50 -12.77
C ALA A 151 -0.11 -4.41 -11.79
N ALA A 152 -1.20 -3.71 -12.11
CA ALA A 152 -1.79 -2.70 -11.24
C ALA A 152 -2.46 -3.31 -10.00
N GLU A 153 -3.09 -4.48 -10.12
CA GLU A 153 -3.61 -5.25 -9.00
C GLU A 153 -2.46 -5.67 -8.07
N ALA A 154 -1.40 -6.28 -8.62
CA ALA A 154 -0.23 -6.69 -7.84
C ALA A 154 0.44 -5.50 -7.13
N ALA A 155 0.62 -4.39 -7.83
CA ALA A 155 1.19 -3.17 -7.26
C ALA A 155 0.33 -2.60 -6.13
N LYS A 156 -1.00 -2.58 -6.30
CA LYS A 156 -1.91 -2.06 -5.26
C LYS A 156 -2.04 -3.01 -4.07
N ASN A 157 -2.06 -4.32 -4.30
CA ASN A 157 -1.99 -5.32 -3.23
C ASN A 157 -0.70 -5.16 -2.40
N ALA A 158 0.44 -5.05 -3.07
CA ALA A 158 1.74 -4.86 -2.41
C ALA A 158 1.77 -3.56 -1.61
N LYS A 159 1.27 -2.46 -2.19
CA LYS A 159 1.20 -1.16 -1.52
C LYS A 159 0.28 -1.19 -0.28
N LEU A 160 -0.95 -1.67 -0.41
CA LEU A 160 -1.89 -1.76 0.71
C LEU A 160 -1.34 -2.64 1.84
N THR A 161 -0.70 -3.75 1.49
CA THR A 161 -0.06 -4.63 2.48
C THR A 161 1.11 -3.93 3.17
N ALA A 162 1.95 -3.21 2.43
CA ALA A 162 3.07 -2.45 2.98
C ALA A 162 2.62 -1.27 3.87
N ASP A 163 1.55 -0.57 3.48
CA ASP A 163 0.98 0.53 4.26
C ASP A 163 0.39 -0.01 5.58
N LEU A 164 -0.34 -1.14 5.52
CA LEU A 164 -0.87 -1.83 6.71
C LEU A 164 0.24 -2.35 7.62
N THR A 165 1.29 -2.95 7.07
CA THR A 165 2.42 -3.41 7.90
C THR A 165 3.08 -2.24 8.59
N ALA A 166 3.39 -1.15 7.88
CA ALA A 166 4.01 0.03 8.45
C ALA A 166 3.14 0.66 9.55
N GLU A 167 1.84 0.86 9.30
CA GLU A 167 0.89 1.42 10.28
C GLU A 167 0.81 0.54 11.54
N LYS A 168 0.64 -0.78 11.38
CA LYS A 168 0.54 -1.69 12.52
C LYS A 168 1.85 -1.79 13.29
N THR A 169 2.99 -1.71 12.62
CA THR A 169 4.30 -1.71 13.29
C THR A 169 4.46 -0.45 14.15
N VAL A 170 4.11 0.72 13.62
CA VAL A 170 4.18 2.00 14.37
C VAL A 170 3.24 1.98 15.58
N LEU A 171 2.00 1.48 15.41
CA LEU A 171 1.05 1.37 16.52
C LEU A 171 1.55 0.42 17.62
N LEU A 172 2.07 -0.75 17.24
CA LEU A 172 2.63 -1.71 18.19
C LEU A 172 3.87 -1.16 18.89
N GLU A 173 4.74 -0.45 18.18
CA GLU A 173 5.90 0.22 18.80
C GLU A 173 5.49 1.32 19.77
N ALA A 174 4.51 2.15 19.40
CA ALA A 174 3.99 3.21 20.26
C ALA A 174 3.34 2.63 21.53
N GLU A 175 2.53 1.58 21.40
CA GLU A 175 1.87 0.91 22.52
C GLU A 175 2.89 0.25 23.47
N PHE A 176 3.92 -0.40 22.92
CA PHE A 176 5.01 -0.95 23.72
C PHE A 176 5.80 0.14 24.44
N ASN A 177 6.16 1.23 23.75
CA ASN A 177 6.92 2.33 24.36
C ASN A 177 6.12 3.04 25.44
N SER A 178 4.81 3.23 25.25
CA SER A 178 3.88 3.75 26.26
C SER A 178 3.81 2.84 27.50
N SER A 179 3.69 1.53 27.28
CA SER A 179 3.66 0.54 28.36
C SER A 179 4.98 0.52 29.15
N ILE A 180 6.11 0.63 28.46
CA ILE A 180 7.44 0.66 29.06
C ILE A 180 7.65 1.95 29.88
N THR A 181 7.28 3.11 29.34
CA THR A 181 7.39 4.39 30.07
C THR A 181 6.52 4.41 31.32
N SER A 182 5.32 3.82 31.26
CA SER A 182 4.47 3.65 32.44
C SER A 182 5.11 2.78 33.53
N ILE A 183 5.96 1.80 33.17
CA ILE A 183 6.68 0.95 34.13
C ILE A 183 7.92 1.65 34.70
N TYR A 184 8.64 2.45 33.91
CA TYR A 184 9.83 3.17 34.39
C TYR A 184 9.50 4.41 35.23
N ALA A 185 8.34 5.04 35.02
CA ALA A 185 7.88 6.18 35.81
C ALA A 185 7.92 5.96 37.34
N PRO A 186 7.36 4.87 37.91
CA PRO A 186 7.45 4.61 39.35
C PRO A 186 8.88 4.32 39.82
N ILE A 187 9.73 3.70 38.98
CA ILE A 187 11.13 3.41 39.31
C ILE A 187 11.92 4.71 39.46
N ILE A 188 11.79 5.64 38.51
CA ILE A 188 12.44 6.96 38.56
C ILE A 188 11.95 7.74 39.77
N ALA A 189 10.63 7.70 40.05
CA ALA A 189 10.07 8.35 41.23
C ALA A 189 10.68 7.84 42.55
N ILE A 190 10.85 6.54 42.71
CA ILE A 190 11.50 5.94 43.90
C ILE A 190 12.96 6.39 44.01
N VAL A 191 13.72 6.38 42.89
CA VAL A 191 15.12 6.81 42.87
C VAL A 191 15.27 8.28 43.29
N VAL A 192 14.38 9.16 42.82
CA VAL A 192 14.36 10.57 43.20
C VAL A 192 14.07 10.75 44.69
N ILE A 193 13.11 10.02 45.25
CA ILE A 193 12.80 10.05 46.70
C ILE A 193 14.02 9.61 47.53
N VAL A 194 14.69 8.53 47.14
CA VAL A 194 15.89 8.03 47.84
C VAL A 194 17.04 9.04 47.76
N LEU A 195 17.28 9.65 46.60
CA LEU A 195 18.31 10.70 46.43
C LEU A 195 18.07 11.89 47.37
N ILE A 196 16.82 12.36 47.48
CA ILE A 196 16.45 13.45 48.39
C ILE A 196 16.75 13.06 49.85
N MET A 197 16.39 11.83 50.27
CA MET A 197 16.70 11.35 51.62
C MET A 197 18.20 11.30 51.91
N VAL A 198 19.01 10.85 50.94
CA VAL A 198 20.47 10.78 51.08
C VAL A 198 21.08 12.17 51.21
N ILE A 199 20.64 13.15 50.40
CA ILE A 199 21.13 14.54 50.46
C ILE A 199 20.82 15.15 51.83
N ILE A 200 19.57 15.04 52.28
CA ILE A 200 19.14 15.56 53.60
C ILE A 200 19.93 14.85 54.73
N TYR A 201 20.08 13.54 54.65
CA TYR A 201 20.85 12.75 55.60
C TYR A 201 22.31 13.22 55.67
N LEU A 202 22.97 13.43 54.52
CA LEU A 202 24.35 13.90 54.46
C LEU A 202 24.50 15.30 55.07
N ILE A 203 23.56 16.21 54.79
CA ILE A 203 23.54 17.56 55.41
C ILE A 203 23.41 17.44 56.93
N LEU A 204 22.45 16.64 57.42
CA LEU A 204 22.24 16.44 58.85
C LEU A 204 23.45 15.79 59.53
N ARG A 205 24.04 14.77 58.90
CA ARG A 205 25.23 14.07 59.39
C ARG A 205 26.43 15.02 59.45
N TYR A 206 26.61 15.84 58.43
CA TYR A 206 27.66 16.85 58.39
C TYR A 206 27.48 17.88 59.50
N ARG A 207 26.25 18.38 59.72
CA ARG A 207 25.94 19.31 60.82
C ARG A 207 26.21 18.69 62.19
N ARG A 208 25.83 17.41 62.42
CA ARG A 208 26.12 16.71 63.69
C ARG A 208 27.63 16.58 63.92
N LYS A 209 28.41 16.17 62.92
CA LYS A 209 29.87 16.07 63.04
C LYS A 209 30.52 17.44 63.31
N LYS A 210 30.07 18.51 62.67
CA LYS A 210 30.58 19.87 62.92
C LYS A 210 30.28 20.35 64.34
N LYS A 211 29.08 20.06 64.88
CA LYS A 211 28.74 20.35 66.28
C LYS A 211 29.67 19.62 67.26
N MET A 212 29.95 18.34 67.02
CA MET A 212 30.83 17.56 67.91
C MET A 212 32.30 18.03 67.86
N LYS A 213 32.81 18.39 66.68
CA LYS A 213 34.17 18.96 66.56
C LYS A 213 34.32 20.27 67.31
N LYS A 214 33.31 21.15 67.26
CA LYS A 214 33.31 22.39 68.05
C LYS A 214 33.32 22.10 69.56
N LYS A 215 32.51 21.14 70.03
CA LYS A 215 32.49 20.76 71.45
C LYS A 215 33.85 20.29 71.97
N LEU A 216 34.59 19.50 71.20
CA LEU A 216 35.93 19.03 71.58
C LEU A 216 36.95 20.17 71.69
N GLN A 217 36.85 21.21 70.86
CA GLN A 217 37.72 22.38 70.98
C GLN A 217 37.42 23.21 72.23
N TYR A 218 36.14 23.35 72.60
CA TYR A 218 35.77 24.05 73.84
C TYR A 218 36.23 23.33 75.10
N ILE A 219 36.20 21.98 75.11
CA ILE A 219 36.70 21.21 76.27
C ILE A 219 38.22 21.43 76.44
N LYS A 220 38.98 21.42 75.35
CA LYS A 220 40.43 21.64 75.40
C LYS A 220 40.83 23.05 75.87
N LEU A 221 40.07 24.08 75.52
CA LEU A 221 40.34 25.46 75.95
C LEU A 221 40.03 25.74 77.43
N LEU A 222 39.32 24.85 78.11
CA LEU A 222 38.98 24.97 79.54
C LEU A 222 39.93 24.18 80.44
N GLU A 223 40.83 23.39 79.85
CA GLU A 223 41.76 22.50 80.56
C GLU A 223 43.19 23.07 80.63
N GLU A 224 43.46 24.17 79.91
CA GLU A 224 44.60 25.08 80.11
C GLU A 224 44.22 26.23 81.06
#